data_AF-A0A1F9E996-F1
#
_entry.id   AF-A0A1F9E996-F1
#
_cell.length_a   1.000
_cell.length_b   1.000
_cell.length_c   1.000
_cell.angle_alpha   90.00
_cell.angle_beta   90.00
_cell.angle_gamma   90.00
#
_symmetry.space_group_name_H-M   'P 1'
#
loop_
_entity.id
_entity.type
_entity.pdbx_description
1 polymer ?
#
loop_
_entity_poly.entity_id
_entity_poly.type
_entity_poly.pdbx_seq_one_letter_code
_entity_poly.pdbx_strand_id
1 'polypeptide(L)'
;MTLKTKLNLLFCLIIFPFAFIFAISTSFISLKKGSTNTFCGSCHLMKSHYEGLVEPKSQYLSAKHYRLREKQEDQCATCHVNYRWLGPLEARWRGAKHLLTYYLDPKLREEKLKLKEPYPNNNCLHCHIDRKNFENSKAHEPVLCEIKINEISCISCHGPMHPKGDGGKSKNE
;
A
#
# COMPACT_ATOMS: atom_id res chain seq x y z
N MET A 1 14.74 -13.39 -51.14
CA MET A 1 14.93 -13.53 -49.67
C MET A 1 15.60 -14.86 -49.38
N THR A 2 16.74 -14.90 -48.68
CA THR A 2 17.50 -16.14 -48.48
C THR A 2 16.87 -16.99 -47.38
N LEU A 3 17.11 -18.31 -47.40
CA LEU A 3 16.59 -19.24 -46.39
C LEU A 3 16.99 -18.82 -44.97
N LYS A 4 18.21 -18.27 -44.82
CA LYS A 4 18.73 -17.70 -43.57
C LYS A 4 17.93 -16.48 -43.11
N THR A 5 17.49 -15.60 -44.01
CA THR A 5 16.62 -14.46 -43.66
C THR A 5 15.24 -14.92 -43.21
N LYS A 6 14.65 -15.92 -43.88
CA LYS A 6 13.37 -16.53 -43.49
C LYS A 6 13.44 -17.16 -42.10
N LEU A 7 14.51 -17.90 -41.81
CA LEU A 7 14.72 -18.57 -40.53
C LEU A 7 14.94 -17.56 -39.39
N ASN A 8 15.72 -16.50 -39.63
CA ASN A 8 15.93 -15.42 -38.66
C ASN A 8 14.65 -14.63 -38.38
N LEU A 9 13.83 -14.35 -39.41
CA LEU A 9 12.53 -13.71 -39.25
C LEU A 9 11.59 -14.58 -38.42
N LEU A 10 11.47 -15.87 -38.72
CA LEU A 10 10.69 -16.82 -37.92
C LEU A 10 11.16 -16.89 -36.47
N PHE A 11 12.48 -16.93 -36.25
CA PHE A 11 13.05 -16.95 -34.91
C PHE A 11 12.73 -15.66 -34.15
N CYS A 12 12.87 -14.48 -34.75
CA CYS A 12 12.47 -13.22 -34.11
C CYS A 12 10.97 -13.17 -33.84
N LEU A 13 10.14 -13.60 -34.79
CA LEU A 13 8.68 -13.54 -34.69
C LEU A 13 8.12 -14.51 -33.65
N ILE A 14 8.86 -15.56 -33.28
CA ILE A 14 8.47 -16.51 -32.23
C ILE A 14 9.13 -16.16 -30.90
N ILE A 15 10.46 -15.97 -30.89
CA ILE A 15 11.23 -15.79 -29.64
C ILE A 15 10.97 -14.42 -29.01
N PHE A 16 10.84 -13.35 -29.81
CA PHE A 16 10.58 -12.03 -29.28
C PHE A 16 9.25 -11.93 -28.51
N PRO A 17 8.08 -12.34 -29.07
CA PRO A 17 6.84 -12.29 -28.30
C PRO A 17 6.85 -13.25 -27.11
N PHE A 18 7.48 -14.42 -27.20
CA PHE A 18 7.62 -15.33 -26.06
C PHE A 18 8.46 -14.70 -24.93
N ALA A 19 9.61 -14.11 -25.26
CA ALA A 19 10.45 -13.42 -24.29
C ALA A 19 9.72 -12.22 -23.67
N PHE A 20 8.95 -11.49 -24.47
CA PHE A 20 8.15 -10.36 -24.00
C PHE A 20 7.03 -10.79 -23.05
N ILE A 21 6.24 -11.82 -23.42
CA ILE A 21 5.20 -12.39 -22.56
C ILE A 21 5.81 -12.93 -21.27
N PHE A 22 6.95 -13.61 -21.35
CA PHE A 22 7.67 -14.11 -20.18
C PHE A 22 8.12 -12.96 -19.25
N ALA A 23 8.71 -11.90 -19.80
CA ALA A 23 9.14 -10.72 -19.04
C ALA A 23 7.95 -10.01 -18.36
N ILE A 24 6.82 -9.89 -19.06
CA ILE A 24 5.59 -9.32 -18.50
C ILE A 24 5.06 -10.21 -17.37
N SER A 25 4.95 -11.51 -17.60
CA SER A 25 4.39 -12.46 -16.64
C SER A 25 5.20 -12.50 -15.34
N THR A 26 6.53 -12.57 -15.45
CA THR A 26 7.44 -12.52 -14.31
C THR A 26 7.37 -11.19 -13.56
N SER A 27 7.20 -10.08 -14.28
CA SER A 27 6.96 -8.77 -13.68
C SER A 27 5.67 -8.81 -12.86
N PHE A 28 4.53 -9.22 -13.42
CA PHE A 28 3.25 -9.28 -12.70
C PHE A 28 3.29 -10.13 -11.42
N ILE A 29 4.00 -11.25 -11.44
CA ILE A 29 4.17 -12.09 -10.24
C ILE A 29 4.96 -11.34 -9.17
N SER A 30 6.07 -10.72 -9.55
CA SER A 30 6.89 -9.89 -8.67
C SER A 30 6.08 -8.73 -8.07
N LEU A 31 5.23 -8.10 -8.89
CA LEU A 31 4.35 -7.02 -8.51
C LEU A 31 3.30 -7.45 -7.49
N LYS A 32 2.69 -8.62 -7.68
CA LYS A 32 1.72 -9.19 -6.74
C LYS A 32 2.39 -9.53 -5.41
N LYS A 33 3.56 -10.19 -5.47
CA LYS A 33 4.32 -10.57 -4.28
C LYS A 33 4.79 -9.35 -3.47
N GLY A 34 5.21 -8.28 -4.14
CA GLY A 34 5.58 -7.02 -3.49
C GLY A 34 4.42 -6.27 -2.82
N SER A 35 3.17 -6.74 -2.99
CA SER A 35 1.98 -6.14 -2.38
C SER A 35 1.45 -6.95 -1.19
N THR A 36 2.11 -8.06 -0.83
CA THR A 36 1.62 -8.92 0.26
C THR A 36 2.01 -8.40 1.64
N ASN A 37 1.17 -8.71 2.65
CA ASN A 37 1.42 -8.41 4.06
C ASN A 37 2.74 -9.02 4.53
N THR A 38 3.04 -10.23 4.07
CA THR A 38 4.29 -10.95 4.38
C THR A 38 5.52 -10.27 3.80
N PHE A 39 5.42 -9.72 2.58
CA PHE A 39 6.50 -8.92 2.00
C PHE A 39 6.71 -7.63 2.79
N CYS A 40 5.65 -6.88 3.07
CA CYS A 40 5.73 -5.67 3.89
C CYS A 40 6.33 -5.96 5.27
N GLY A 41 5.86 -7.01 5.95
CA GLY A 41 6.34 -7.43 7.27
C GLY A 41 7.75 -8.04 7.30
N SER A 42 8.36 -8.33 6.15
CA SER A 42 9.72 -8.87 6.08
C SER A 42 10.80 -7.85 6.43
N CYS A 43 10.47 -6.55 6.35
CA CYS A 43 11.34 -5.48 6.81
C CYS A 43 11.24 -5.35 8.34
N HIS A 44 12.37 -5.32 9.05
CA HIS A 44 12.36 -5.22 10.52
C HIS A 44 11.60 -3.98 11.04
N LEU A 45 11.67 -2.84 10.33
CA LEU A 45 10.91 -1.62 10.66
C LEU A 45 9.39 -1.80 10.58
N MET A 46 8.93 -2.77 9.77
CA MET A 46 7.51 -3.09 9.59
C MET A 46 7.03 -4.23 10.49
N LYS A 47 7.94 -4.90 11.22
CA LYS A 47 7.63 -6.11 11.98
C LYS A 47 6.51 -5.88 13.00
N SER A 48 6.58 -4.81 13.79
CA SER A 48 5.53 -4.47 14.77
C SER A 48 4.18 -4.17 14.12
N HIS A 49 4.18 -3.58 12.91
CA HIS A 49 2.96 -3.29 12.16
C HIS A 49 2.30 -4.58 11.67
N TYR A 50 3.10 -5.52 11.17
CA TYR A 50 2.63 -6.84 10.75
C TYR A 50 2.15 -7.69 11.94
N GLU A 51 2.89 -7.71 13.04
CA GLU A 51 2.48 -8.41 14.27
C GLU A 51 1.15 -7.85 14.79
N GLY A 52 1.02 -6.51 14.83
CA GLY A 52 -0.22 -5.84 15.21
C GLY A 52 -1.40 -6.10 14.26
N LEU A 53 -1.13 -6.36 12.98
CA LEU A 53 -2.13 -6.73 11.97
C LEU A 53 -2.70 -8.13 12.20
N VAL A 54 -1.81 -9.11 12.45
CA VAL A 54 -2.18 -10.53 12.55
C VAL A 54 -2.59 -10.97 13.95
N GLU A 55 -2.25 -10.20 14.98
CA GLU A 55 -2.63 -10.45 16.37
C GLU A 55 -4.17 -10.53 16.53
N PRO A 56 -4.72 -11.70 16.90
CA PRO A 56 -6.17 -11.91 16.97
C PRO A 56 -6.91 -10.91 17.88
N LYS A 57 -6.30 -10.51 19.00
CA LYS A 57 -6.91 -9.61 19.99
C LYS A 57 -6.69 -8.12 19.69
N SER A 58 -5.91 -7.82 18.65
CA SER A 58 -5.56 -6.45 18.27
C SER A 58 -6.80 -5.61 17.94
N GLN A 59 -6.89 -4.46 18.59
CA GLN A 59 -7.95 -3.47 18.39
C GLN A 59 -7.57 -2.38 17.37
N TYR A 60 -6.36 -2.45 16.82
CA TYR A 60 -5.89 -1.52 15.80
C TYR A 60 -6.77 -1.57 14.55
N LEU A 61 -6.91 -0.43 13.88
CA LEU A 61 -7.72 -0.32 12.67
C LEU A 61 -7.28 -1.32 11.59
N SER A 62 -5.96 -1.49 11.43
CA SER A 62 -5.37 -2.45 10.50
C SER A 62 -5.84 -3.89 10.77
N ALA A 63 -5.79 -4.34 12.02
CA ALA A 63 -6.22 -5.68 12.40
C ALA A 63 -7.72 -5.91 12.25
N LYS A 64 -8.53 -4.89 12.56
CA LYS A 64 -9.98 -4.92 12.31
C LYS A 64 -10.25 -5.12 10.81
N HIS A 65 -9.60 -4.35 9.94
CA HIS A 65 -9.76 -4.49 8.50
C HIS A 65 -9.22 -5.81 7.97
N TYR A 66 -8.10 -6.31 8.50
CA TYR A 66 -7.56 -7.62 8.15
C TYR A 66 -8.55 -8.74 8.44
N ARG A 67 -9.17 -8.73 9.63
CA ARG A 67 -10.17 -9.75 10.00
C ARG A 67 -11.46 -9.61 9.18
N LEU A 68 -11.95 -8.38 8.97
CA LEU A 68 -13.18 -8.13 8.22
C LEU A 68 -13.04 -8.45 6.73
N ARG A 69 -11.84 -8.37 6.18
CA ARG A 69 -11.52 -8.76 4.79
C ARG A 69 -10.95 -10.17 4.71
N GLU A 70 -11.39 -11.08 5.58
CA GLU A 70 -11.05 -12.51 5.50
C GLU A 70 -9.53 -12.80 5.45
N LYS A 71 -8.73 -11.95 6.11
CA LYS A 71 -7.27 -12.09 6.19
C LYS A 71 -6.57 -12.07 4.83
N GLN A 72 -7.08 -11.28 3.89
CA GLN A 72 -6.49 -11.16 2.56
C GLN A 72 -5.00 -10.77 2.59
N GLU A 73 -4.24 -11.37 1.68
CA GLU A 73 -2.80 -11.26 1.62
C GLU A 73 -2.30 -9.85 1.28
N ASP A 74 -3.12 -8.97 0.74
CA ASP A 74 -2.76 -7.63 0.24
C ASP A 74 -3.24 -6.48 1.13
N GLN A 75 -3.66 -6.77 2.36
CA GLN A 75 -4.28 -5.82 3.28
C GLN A 75 -3.47 -4.53 3.51
N CYS A 76 -2.13 -4.62 3.59
CA CYS A 76 -1.26 -3.45 3.68
C CYS A 76 -1.38 -2.58 2.42
N ALA A 77 -1.32 -3.20 1.24
CA ALA A 77 -1.39 -2.50 -0.03
C ALA A 77 -2.75 -1.85 -0.26
N THR A 78 -3.85 -2.48 0.20
CA THR A 78 -5.22 -1.92 0.11
C THR A 78 -5.30 -0.50 0.70
N CYS A 79 -4.59 -0.23 1.79
CA CYS A 79 -4.64 1.09 2.43
C CYS A 79 -3.46 2.00 2.07
N HIS A 80 -2.27 1.44 1.79
CA HIS A 80 -1.04 2.21 1.57
C HIS A 80 -0.71 2.47 0.10
N VAL A 81 -1.40 1.83 -0.83
CA VAL A 81 -1.37 2.17 -2.26
C VAL A 81 -2.55 3.07 -2.56
N ASN A 82 -2.27 4.29 -3.03
CA ASN A 82 -3.32 5.25 -3.32
C ASN A 82 -4.23 4.74 -4.46
N TYR A 83 -5.54 4.96 -4.32
CA TYR A 83 -6.53 4.68 -5.38
C TYR A 83 -6.51 5.75 -6.47
N ARG A 84 -5.35 5.93 -7.12
CA ARG A 84 -5.15 6.78 -8.30
C ARG A 84 -4.57 5.94 -9.41
N TRP A 85 -4.73 6.38 -10.66
CA TRP A 85 -4.23 5.66 -11.84
C TRP A 85 -2.73 5.30 -11.75
N LEU A 86 -1.89 6.19 -11.21
CA LEU A 86 -0.46 5.92 -10.94
C LEU A 86 -0.14 5.51 -9.50
N GLY A 87 -1.13 5.37 -8.63
CA GLY A 87 -0.91 5.06 -7.22
C GLY A 87 -0.04 3.83 -6.96
N PRO A 88 -0.25 2.70 -7.67
CA PRO A 88 0.63 1.53 -7.58
C PRO A 88 2.08 1.81 -8.00
N LEU A 89 2.29 2.64 -9.03
CA LEU A 89 3.63 2.99 -9.50
C LEU A 89 4.33 3.92 -8.49
N GLU A 90 3.62 4.93 -7.99
CA GLU A 90 4.10 5.85 -6.97
C GLU A 90 4.46 5.12 -5.67
N ALA A 91 3.63 4.18 -5.23
CA ALA A 91 3.89 3.37 -4.04
C ALA A 91 5.19 2.56 -4.17
N ARG A 92 5.43 1.97 -5.35
CA ARG A 92 6.67 1.22 -5.62
C ARG A 92 7.90 2.11 -5.71
N TRP A 93 7.78 3.26 -6.35
CA TRP A 93 8.87 4.24 -6.39
C TRP A 93 9.27 4.67 -4.99
N ARG A 94 8.29 4.95 -4.12
CA ARG A 94 8.53 5.25 -2.70
C ARG A 94 9.19 4.08 -1.97
N GLY A 95 8.72 2.85 -2.19
CA GLY A 95 9.32 1.64 -1.62
C GLY A 95 10.78 1.43 -2.06
N ALA A 96 11.07 1.61 -3.36
CA ALA A 96 12.42 1.52 -3.91
C ALA A 96 13.34 2.61 -3.32
N LYS A 97 12.82 3.84 -3.16
CA LYS A 97 13.54 4.91 -2.49
C LYS A 97 13.84 4.55 -1.03
N HIS A 98 12.89 4.00 -0.29
CA HIS A 98 13.12 3.56 1.09
C HIS A 98 14.18 2.45 1.18
N LEU A 99 14.14 1.48 0.27
CA LEU A 99 15.16 0.43 0.20
C LEU A 99 16.55 1.02 -0.07
N LEU A 100 16.65 1.92 -1.05
CA LEU A 100 17.90 2.58 -1.39
C LEU A 100 18.42 3.42 -0.21
N THR A 101 17.56 4.22 0.41
CA THR A 101 17.90 5.03 1.58
C THR A 101 18.35 4.16 2.76
N TYR A 102 17.69 3.02 2.99
CA TYR A 102 18.07 2.06 4.02
C TYR A 102 19.51 1.50 3.83
N TYR A 103 19.89 1.19 2.58
CA TYR A 103 21.23 0.70 2.28
C TYR A 103 22.30 1.81 2.34
N LEU A 104 21.97 3.00 1.86
CA LEU A 104 22.94 4.09 1.71
C LEU A 104 23.17 4.90 3.00
N ASP A 105 22.20 4.97 3.91
CA ASP A 105 22.32 5.76 5.13
C ASP A 105 22.05 4.92 6.40
N PRO A 106 23.10 4.53 7.14
CA PRO A 106 22.96 3.81 8.40
C PRO A 106 22.16 4.55 9.48
N LYS A 107 22.17 5.89 9.50
CA LYS A 107 21.45 6.69 10.50
C LYS A 107 19.93 6.63 10.30
N LEU A 108 19.50 6.47 9.06
CA LEU A 108 18.09 6.36 8.70
C LEU A 108 17.51 4.97 8.94
N ARG A 109 18.34 3.98 9.31
CA ARG A 109 17.88 2.65 9.73
C ARG A 109 17.19 2.66 11.09
N GLU A 110 17.44 3.68 11.90
CA GLU A 110 16.86 3.83 13.25
C GLU A 110 15.76 4.90 13.28
N GLU A 111 15.53 5.62 12.18
CA GLU A 111 14.53 6.68 12.14
C GLU A 111 13.11 6.08 12.16
N LYS A 112 12.25 6.65 13.02
CA LYS A 112 10.83 6.29 13.06
C LYS A 112 10.20 6.58 11.71
N LEU A 113 9.50 5.58 11.17
CA LEU A 113 8.72 5.72 9.95
C LEU A 113 7.66 6.79 10.14
N LYS A 114 7.81 7.89 9.39
CA LYS A 114 6.83 8.96 9.34
C LYS A 114 6.22 8.97 7.95
N LEU A 115 4.92 9.23 7.90
CA LEU A 115 4.29 9.58 6.65
C LEU A 115 4.86 10.95 6.23
N LYS A 116 5.43 11.00 5.02
CA LYS A 116 5.94 12.25 4.43
C LYS A 116 4.81 13.26 4.21
N GLU A 117 3.63 12.76 3.89
CA GLU A 117 2.42 13.52 3.60
C GLU A 117 1.27 12.93 4.43
N PRO A 118 0.26 13.74 4.81
CA PRO A 118 -0.92 13.22 5.50
C PRO A 118 -1.58 12.06 4.75
N TYR A 119 -2.15 11.12 5.50
CA TYR A 119 -2.86 10.00 4.91
C TYR A 119 -4.11 10.49 4.15
N PRO A 120 -4.29 10.14 2.86
CA PRO A 120 -5.41 10.65 2.08
C PRO A 120 -6.71 9.91 2.45
N ASN A 121 -7.73 10.67 2.83
CA ASN A 121 -9.07 10.17 3.16
C ASN A 121 -9.68 9.38 2.02
N ASN A 122 -9.31 9.66 0.76
CA ASN A 122 -9.84 8.96 -0.39
C ASN A 122 -9.57 7.44 -0.35
N ASN A 123 -8.48 7.02 0.32
CA ASN A 123 -8.20 5.60 0.51
C ASN A 123 -9.19 4.94 1.49
N CYS A 124 -9.74 5.68 2.45
CA CYS A 124 -10.85 5.23 3.29
C CYS A 124 -12.17 5.29 2.51
N LEU A 125 -12.45 6.43 1.88
CA LEU A 125 -13.71 6.71 1.19
C LEU A 125 -13.97 5.73 0.04
N HIS A 126 -12.93 5.18 -0.59
CA HIS A 126 -13.08 4.14 -1.62
C HIS A 126 -13.97 2.97 -1.18
N CYS A 127 -13.90 2.55 0.09
CA CYS A 127 -14.76 1.50 0.62
C CYS A 127 -15.89 2.02 1.51
N HIS A 128 -15.79 3.24 2.02
CA HIS A 128 -16.68 3.76 3.05
C HIS A 128 -17.77 4.71 2.53
N ILE A 129 -17.53 5.47 1.46
CA ILE A 129 -18.39 6.62 1.09
C ILE A 129 -19.86 6.24 0.84
N ASP A 130 -20.09 5.10 0.19
CA ASP A 130 -21.44 4.61 -0.17
C ASP A 130 -21.95 3.53 0.82
N ARG A 131 -21.35 3.42 2.01
CA ARG A 131 -21.80 2.46 3.02
C ARG A 131 -22.85 3.13 3.91
N LYS A 132 -23.94 2.42 4.18
CA LYS A 132 -25.00 2.86 5.11
C LYS A 132 -24.47 3.41 6.43
N ASN A 133 -23.44 2.79 7.00
CA ASN A 133 -22.85 3.24 8.27
C ASN A 133 -22.12 4.59 8.16
N PHE A 134 -21.60 4.93 6.98
CA PHE A 134 -21.00 6.23 6.70
C PHE A 134 -22.09 7.28 6.50
N GLU A 135 -23.09 6.99 5.67
CA GLU A 135 -24.22 7.88 5.36
C GLU A 135 -25.09 8.20 6.58
N ASN A 136 -25.36 7.20 7.42
CA ASN A 136 -26.23 7.36 8.59
C ASN A 136 -25.52 8.00 9.80
N SER A 137 -24.21 8.26 9.71
CA SER A 137 -23.45 8.86 10.81
C SER A 137 -23.65 10.37 10.84
N LYS A 138 -24.45 10.85 11.80
CA LYS A 138 -24.62 12.29 12.08
C LYS A 138 -23.31 13.02 12.35
N ALA A 139 -22.27 12.31 12.76
CA ALA A 139 -20.95 12.88 13.02
C ALA A 139 -20.20 13.26 11.73
N HIS A 140 -20.53 12.67 10.57
CA HIS A 140 -19.90 13.03 9.31
C HIS A 140 -20.57 14.22 8.62
N GLU A 141 -21.87 14.41 8.82
CA GLU A 141 -22.68 15.44 8.15
C GLU A 141 -22.08 16.86 8.23
N PRO A 142 -21.67 17.39 9.40
CA PRO A 142 -21.14 18.75 9.49
C PRO A 142 -19.72 18.92 8.94
N VAL A 143 -19.00 17.83 8.68
CA VAL A 143 -17.58 17.83 8.29
C VAL A 143 -17.33 17.13 6.95
N LEU A 144 -18.40 16.86 6.19
CA LEU A 144 -18.32 16.02 4.99
C LEU A 144 -17.47 16.66 3.89
N CYS A 145 -17.55 17.97 3.72
CA CYS A 145 -16.75 18.71 2.74
C CYS A 145 -15.26 18.63 3.10
N GLU A 146 -14.93 18.90 4.36
CA GLU A 146 -13.59 18.91 4.93
C GLU A 146 -12.95 17.52 4.84
N ILE A 147 -13.73 16.45 5.10
CA ILE A 147 -13.28 15.07 4.90
C ILE A 147 -12.97 14.80 3.43
N LYS A 148 -13.83 15.22 2.49
CA LYS A 148 -13.63 15.00 1.05
C LYS A 148 -12.38 15.67 0.50
N ILE A 149 -11.98 16.82 1.07
CA ILE A 149 -10.79 17.57 0.64
C ILE A 149 -9.54 17.34 1.50
N ASN A 150 -9.61 16.43 2.47
CA ASN A 150 -8.52 16.09 3.43
C ASN A 150 -8.16 17.18 4.45
N GLU A 151 -9.02 18.16 4.68
CA GLU A 151 -8.84 19.14 5.76
C GLU A 151 -9.04 18.50 7.15
N ILE A 152 -10.06 17.64 7.28
CA ILE A 152 -10.27 16.79 8.46
C ILE A 152 -9.94 15.36 8.08
N SER A 153 -8.94 14.77 8.74
CA SER A 153 -8.52 13.40 8.45
C SER A 153 -9.44 12.37 9.09
N CYS A 154 -9.79 11.28 8.38
CA CYS A 154 -10.56 10.20 8.98
C CYS A 154 -9.86 9.63 10.23
N ILE A 155 -8.52 9.59 10.21
CA ILE A 155 -7.71 9.00 11.26
C ILE A 155 -7.57 9.87 12.52
N SER A 156 -8.00 11.14 12.50
CA SER A 156 -8.03 11.97 13.72
C SER A 156 -9.16 11.55 14.65
N CYS A 157 -10.20 10.91 14.13
CA CYS A 157 -11.33 10.39 14.91
C CYS A 157 -11.35 8.85 14.94
N HIS A 158 -10.93 8.18 13.87
CA HIS A 158 -10.88 6.73 13.77
C HIS A 158 -9.45 6.21 13.96
N GLY A 159 -9.12 5.64 15.12
CA GLY A 159 -7.80 5.05 15.34
C GLY A 159 -7.65 4.31 16.67
N PRO A 160 -6.43 3.87 17.02
CA PRO A 160 -5.15 3.93 16.27
C PRO A 160 -5.03 2.91 15.11
N MET A 161 -4.21 3.20 14.08
CA MET A 161 -4.06 2.32 12.90
C MET A 161 -3.14 1.12 13.15
N HIS A 162 -2.06 1.34 13.90
CA HIS A 162 -0.99 0.38 14.16
C HIS A 162 -0.51 0.53 15.62
N PRO A 163 0.22 -0.47 16.18
CA PRO A 163 0.93 -0.30 17.44
C PRO A 163 1.91 0.87 17.37
N LYS A 164 2.13 1.56 18.50
CA LYS A 164 2.94 2.80 18.58
C LYS A 164 4.23 2.70 17.75
N GLY A 165 4.29 3.57 16.75
CA GLY A 165 5.34 3.74 15.76
C GLY A 165 4.97 4.81 14.72
N ASP A 166 3.93 5.58 15.00
CA ASP A 166 3.16 6.38 14.06
C ASP A 166 3.52 7.86 14.18
N GLY A 167 3.99 8.42 13.06
CA GLY A 167 4.06 9.85 12.82
C GLY A 167 2.69 10.54 12.76
N GLY A 168 1.83 10.32 13.75
CA GLY A 168 0.73 11.22 14.09
C GLY A 168 1.16 12.05 15.28
N LYS A 169 1.32 13.37 15.12
CA LYS A 169 1.59 14.26 16.25
C LYS A 169 0.46 14.09 17.27
N SER A 170 0.77 13.50 18.42
CA SER A 170 0.09 13.75 19.68
C SER A 170 0.30 15.23 20.00
N LYS A 171 -0.65 16.10 19.63
CA LYS A 171 -0.81 17.36 20.34
C LYS A 171 -1.46 17.02 21.67
N ASN A 172 -0.66 16.98 22.73
CA ASN A 172 -0.97 17.25 24.13
C ASN A 172 0.33 17.02 24.93
N GLU A 173 1.26 17.96 24.74
CA GLU A 173 2.04 18.57 25.83
C GLU A 173 1.46 19.98 26.01
#